data_AF-A0A9J6QSE4-F1
#
_entry.id   AF-A0A9J6QSE4-F1
#
_cell.length_a   1.000
_cell.length_b   1.000
_cell.length_c   1.000
_cell.angle_alpha   90.00
_cell.angle_beta   90.00
_cell.angle_gamma   90.00
#
_symmetry.space_group_name_H-M   'P 1'
#
loop_
_entity.id
_entity.type
_entity.pdbx_description
1 polymer ?
#
loop_
_entity_poly.entity_id
_entity_poly.type
_entity_poly.pdbx_seq_one_letter_code
_entity_poly.pdbx_strand_id
1 'polypeptide(L)'
;MIDDTTLQHIAAGASSDVLPEQLAAELLAARQHITQLKQQLATEIKLPFTSASPVCDIEAGYAAGVNDSKEAIRRAGFLIEGDD
;
A
#
# COMPACT_ATOMS: atom_id res chain seq x y z
N MET A 1 34.27 -1.31 -1.47
CA MET A 1 32.97 -0.70 -1.17
C MET A 1 33.25 0.70 -0.71
N ILE A 2 32.92 1.69 -1.53
CA ILE A 2 33.03 3.11 -1.16
C ILE A 2 31.99 3.36 -0.06
N ASP A 3 32.39 3.97 1.04
CA ASP A 3 31.45 4.27 2.13
C ASP A 3 30.55 5.48 1.79
N ASP A 4 29.39 5.54 2.44
CA ASP A 4 28.37 6.58 2.18
C ASP A 4 28.88 7.99 2.49
N THR A 5 29.73 8.12 3.52
CA THR A 5 30.38 9.39 3.89
C THR A 5 31.28 9.92 2.76
N THR A 6 32.06 9.03 2.15
CA THR A 6 32.96 9.32 1.04
C THR A 6 32.16 9.67 -0.21
N LEU A 7 31.06 8.95 -0.48
CA LEU A 7 30.13 9.30 -1.57
C LEU A 7 29.51 10.70 -1.38
N GLN A 8 29.14 11.06 -0.15
CA GLN A 8 28.64 12.41 0.17
C GLN A 8 29.70 13.49 -0.06
N HIS A 9 30.96 13.24 0.34
CA HIS A 9 32.06 14.15 0.09
C HIS A 9 32.39 14.30 -1.40
N ILE A 10 32.34 13.23 -2.18
CA ILE A 10 32.50 13.27 -3.64
C ILE A 10 31.36 14.07 -4.29
N ALA A 11 30.12 13.82 -3.89
CA ALA A 11 28.95 14.55 -4.41
C ALA A 11 28.99 16.04 -4.08
N ALA A 12 29.55 16.41 -2.92
CA ALA A 12 29.78 17.79 -2.52
C ALA A 12 31.01 18.43 -3.21
N GLY A 13 31.75 17.69 -4.03
CA GLY A 13 32.97 18.14 -4.70
C GLY A 13 34.18 18.31 -3.77
N ALA A 14 34.11 17.75 -2.55
CA ALA A 14 35.12 17.94 -1.50
C ALA A 14 36.26 16.90 -1.54
N SER A 15 36.09 15.78 -2.24
CA SER A 15 37.14 14.77 -2.45
C SER A 15 37.00 14.14 -3.85
N SER A 16 38.13 13.86 -4.48
CA SER A 16 38.23 13.25 -5.82
C SER A 16 39.20 12.06 -5.83
N ASP A 17 39.43 11.44 -4.68
CA ASP A 17 40.43 10.36 -4.54
C ASP A 17 39.93 9.00 -5.05
N VAL A 18 38.67 8.93 -5.51
CA VAL A 18 38.06 7.72 -6.07
C VAL A 18 38.20 7.72 -7.60
N LEU A 19 38.69 6.61 -8.14
CA LEU A 19 38.80 6.43 -9.58
C LEU A 19 37.41 6.34 -10.23
N PRO A 20 37.18 6.97 -11.41
CA PRO A 20 35.89 6.95 -12.09
C PRO A 20 35.37 5.52 -12.39
N GLU A 21 36.26 4.59 -12.65
CA GLU A 21 35.95 3.17 -12.90
C GLU A 21 35.42 2.44 -11.66
N GLN A 22 35.95 2.76 -10.46
CA GLN A 22 35.44 2.23 -9.20
C GLN A 22 34.03 2.76 -8.92
N LEU A 23 33.82 4.06 -9.17
CA LEU A 23 32.51 4.68 -9.03
C LEU A 23 31.49 4.10 -10.03
N ALA A 24 31.90 3.85 -11.28
CA ALA A 24 31.05 3.24 -12.29
C ALA A 24 30.63 1.81 -11.94
N ALA A 25 31.55 1.01 -11.39
CA ALA A 25 31.26 -0.35 -10.92
C ALA A 25 30.23 -0.35 -9.77
N GLU A 26 30.42 0.50 -8.76
CA GLU A 26 29.50 0.63 -7.62
C GLU A 26 28.12 1.15 -8.08
N LEU A 27 28.06 2.11 -9.00
CA LEU A 27 26.80 2.60 -9.59
C LEU A 27 26.05 1.52 -10.37
N LEU A 28 26.77 0.67 -11.12
CA LEU A 28 26.16 -0.43 -11.85
C LEU A 28 25.57 -1.47 -10.89
N ALA A 29 26.31 -1.84 -9.84
CA ALA A 29 25.84 -2.74 -8.80
C ALA A 29 24.58 -2.20 -8.10
N ALA A 30 24.57 -0.91 -7.74
CA ALA A 30 23.41 -0.26 -7.13
C ALA A 30 22.17 -0.29 -8.07
N ARG A 31 22.34 -0.03 -9.37
CA ARG A 31 21.24 -0.10 -10.35
C ARG A 31 20.67 -1.50 -10.51
N GLN A 32 21.52 -2.52 -10.52
CA GLN A 32 21.09 -3.92 -10.56
C GLN A 32 20.28 -4.27 -9.32
N HIS A 33 20.75 -3.86 -8.14
CA HIS A 33 20.06 -4.11 -6.87
C HIS A 33 18.70 -3.40 -6.81
N ILE A 34 18.62 -2.14 -7.24
CA ILE A 34 17.35 -1.40 -7.36
C ILE A 34 16.39 -2.12 -8.33
N THR A 35 16.89 -2.64 -9.44
CA THR A 35 16.07 -3.38 -10.41
C THR A 35 15.50 -4.65 -9.79
N GLN A 36 16.31 -5.41 -9.06
CA GLN A 36 15.88 -6.60 -8.34
C GLN A 36 14.83 -6.26 -7.26
N LEU A 37 15.06 -5.21 -6.46
CA LEU A 37 14.10 -4.76 -5.45
C LEU A 37 12.78 -4.30 -6.09
N LYS A 38 12.83 -3.60 -7.22
CA LYS A 38 11.63 -3.21 -7.98
C LYS A 38 10.85 -4.43 -8.46
N GLN A 39 11.52 -5.47 -8.94
CA GLN A 39 10.87 -6.72 -9.33
C GLN A 39 10.20 -7.41 -8.13
N GLN A 40 10.88 -7.44 -6.98
CA GLN A 40 10.31 -8.00 -5.74
C GLN A 40 9.13 -7.18 -5.21
N LEU A 41 9.18 -5.85 -5.32
CA LEU A 41 8.08 -4.98 -4.89
C LEU A 41 6.90 -5.01 -5.86
N ALA A 42 7.15 -5.24 -7.15
CA ALA A 42 6.14 -5.42 -8.18
C ALA A 42 5.45 -6.80 -8.12
N THR A 43 5.84 -7.66 -7.18
CA THR A 43 5.14 -8.93 -6.94
C THR A 43 3.77 -8.61 -6.36
N GLU A 44 2.71 -8.92 -7.12
CA GLU A 44 1.33 -8.76 -6.69
C GLU A 44 1.10 -9.53 -5.37
N ILE A 45 0.77 -8.81 -4.30
CA ILE A 45 0.29 -9.43 -3.07
C ILE A 45 -1.10 -9.97 -3.38
N LYS A 46 -1.17 -11.24 -3.76
CA LYS A 46 -2.45 -11.94 -3.85
C LYS A 46 -3.00 -12.06 -2.44
N LEU A 47 -4.02 -11.25 -2.15
CA LEU A 47 -4.83 -11.45 -0.96
C LEU A 47 -5.36 -12.89 -1.02
N PRO A 48 -5.33 -13.64 0.10
CA PRO A 48 -5.99 -14.93 0.13
C PRO A 48 -7.44 -14.73 -0.34
N PHE A 49 -7.97 -15.70 -1.09
CA PHE A 49 -9.37 -15.68 -1.50
C PHE A 49 -10.22 -15.48 -0.25
N THR A 50 -10.65 -14.24 -0.03
CA THR A 50 -11.66 -13.94 0.96
C THR A 50 -12.90 -14.59 0.38
N SER A 51 -13.18 -15.81 0.86
CA SER A 51 -14.57 -16.30 0.91
C SER A 51 -15.40 -15.10 1.32
N ALA A 52 -16.40 -14.78 0.48
CA ALA A 52 -17.32 -13.68 0.67
C ALA A 52 -17.43 -13.28 2.15
N SER A 53 -17.18 -12.00 2.48
CA SER A 53 -17.73 -11.43 3.71
C SER A 53 -19.12 -12.02 3.85
N PRO A 54 -19.47 -12.72 4.96
CA PRO A 54 -20.73 -13.41 5.06
C PRO A 54 -21.77 -12.36 4.70
N VAL A 55 -22.42 -12.55 3.56
CA VAL A 55 -23.67 -11.89 3.29
C VAL A 55 -24.49 -12.34 4.48
N CYS A 56 -24.66 -11.45 5.46
CA CYS A 56 -25.41 -11.76 6.65
C CYS A 56 -26.75 -12.25 6.14
N ASP A 57 -26.98 -13.56 6.21
CA ASP A 57 -28.32 -14.11 6.17
C ASP A 57 -29.00 -13.45 7.36
N ILE A 58 -29.73 -12.37 7.09
CA ILE A 58 -30.54 -11.69 8.09
C ILE A 58 -31.59 -12.72 8.46
N GLU A 59 -31.30 -13.48 9.52
CA GLU A 59 -32.28 -14.37 10.14
C GLU A 59 -33.57 -13.58 10.31
N ALA A 60 -34.72 -14.20 10.02
CA ALA A 60 -36.01 -13.51 10.05
C ALA A 60 -36.31 -12.80 11.39
N GLY A 61 -35.61 -13.16 12.48
CA GLY A 61 -35.64 -12.45 13.76
C GLY A 61 -34.95 -11.08 13.77
N TYR A 62 -33.88 -10.87 12.98
CA TYR A 62 -33.21 -9.57 12.83
C TYR A 62 -33.99 -8.60 11.94
N ALA A 63 -34.87 -9.09 11.07
CA ALA A 63 -35.70 -8.24 10.20
C ALA A 63 -36.62 -7.31 11.00
N ALA A 64 -37.10 -7.74 12.17
CA ALA A 64 -37.93 -6.92 13.06
C ALA A 64 -37.15 -5.71 13.62
N GLY A 65 -35.90 -5.91 14.07
CA GLY A 65 -35.07 -4.83 14.61
C GLY A 65 -34.55 -3.86 13.54
N VAL A 66 -34.33 -4.35 12.32
CA VAL A 66 -33.99 -3.50 11.17
C VAL A 66 -35.18 -2.63 10.76
N ASN A 67 -36.41 -3.16 10.84
CA ASN A 67 -37.61 -2.38 10.53
C ASN A 67 -37.86 -1.27 11.57
N ASP A 68 -37.70 -1.57 12.87
CA ASP A 68 -37.83 -0.56 13.94
C ASP A 68 -36.79 0.56 13.81
N SER A 69 -35.57 0.22 13.41
CA SER A 69 -34.50 1.20 13.19
C SER A 69 -34.79 2.11 12.00
N LYS A 70 -35.30 1.55 10.89
CA LYS A 70 -35.75 2.33 9.72
C LYS A 70 -36.91 3.25 10.07
N GLU A 71 -37.91 2.76 10.81
CA GLU A 71 -39.05 3.57 11.26
C GLU A 71 -38.62 4.69 12.22
N ALA A 72 -37.67 4.44 13.12
CA ALA A 72 -37.13 5.46 14.01
C ALA A 72 -36.41 6.58 13.23
N ILE A 73 -35.59 6.21 12.23
CA ILE A 73 -34.89 7.17 11.35
C ILE A 73 -35.89 8.00 10.53
N ARG A 74 -36.95 7.36 10.01
CA ARG A 74 -38.03 8.06 9.29
C ARG A 74 -38.79 9.04 10.19
N ARG A 75 -39.10 8.65 11.43
CA ARG A 75 -39.72 9.56 12.43
C ARG A 75 -38.82 10.73 12.83
N ALA A 76 -37.50 10.54 12.77
CA ALA A 76 -36.53 11.60 13.00
C ALA A 76 -36.34 12.54 11.77
N GLY A 77 -37.00 12.25 10.64
CA GLY A 77 -37.04 13.13 9.46
C GLY A 77 -35.87 12.96 8.49
N PHE A 78 -35.09 11.86 8.60
CA PHE A 78 -33.98 11.57 7.69
C PHE A 78 -34.44 10.70 6.51
N LEU A 79 -33.95 10.99 5.31
CA LEU A 79 -34.17 10.15 4.13
C LEU A 79 -33.34 8.87 4.19
N ILE A 80 -33.96 7.74 3.84
CA ILE A 80 -33.31 6.44 3.69
C ILE A 80 -33.28 6.12 2.20
N GLU A 81 -32.10 5.89 1.62
CA GLU A 81 -31.97 5.54 0.20
C GLU A 81 -32.64 4.19 -0.10
N GLY A 82 -33.47 4.16 -1.15
CA GLY A 82 -34.16 2.95 -1.64
C GLY A 82 -35.63 2.79 -1.22
N ASP A 83 -36.28 3.83 -0.69
CA ASP A 83 -37.72 3.88 -0.39
C ASP A 83 -38.48 4.44 -1.61
N ASP A 84 -38.59 3.64 -2.68
CA ASP A 84 -39.56 3.82 -3.79
C ASP A 84 -40.77 2.88 -3.58
#